data_AF-A0AAV2JGS2-F1
#
_entry.id   AF-A0AAV2JGS2-F1
#
_cell.length_a   1.000
_cell.length_b   1.000
_cell.length_c   1.000
_cell.angle_alpha   90.00
_cell.angle_beta   90.00
_cell.angle_gamma   90.00
#
_symmetry.space_group_name_H-M   'P 1'
#
loop_
_entity.id
_entity.type
_entity.pdbx_description
1 polymer ?
#
loop_
_entity_poly.entity_id
_entity_poly.type
_entity_poly.pdbx_seq_one_letter_code
_entity_poly.pdbx_strand_id
1 'polypeptide(L)'
;MFAMLLLCVLGAEAVDLLRIDHTTAAASHPALDVRCLCSSVPNGTLCSWAEPPQDTPLHYIATYSERLQQNVTRSCRLLLSGDPLLQHNTTPPASTHKVWTCHVPDVKLLTDYILNVTTVSPSGSSSYLSSFMMEDIVKPDPPVDVRVSSPDPRTLLVQWSPPPSWSHIHIFPLKYRLQYQWWSRGQLRSHQVSFEGTRAPLKSLVGGRMYQIQLCAKDALSLGHCSDWSPAVNASLPLV
;
A
#
# COMPACT_ATOMS: atom_id res chain seq x y z
N MET A 1 -37.87 -36.72 -34.93
CA MET A 1 -38.10 -35.34 -35.37
C MET A 1 -39.03 -34.69 -34.34
N PHE A 2 -38.46 -34.23 -33.22
CA PHE A 2 -39.22 -33.67 -32.09
C PHE A 2 -39.18 -32.15 -32.19
N ALA A 3 -40.35 -31.54 -32.31
CA ALA A 3 -40.52 -30.10 -32.45
C ALA A 3 -40.41 -29.41 -31.09
N MET A 4 -39.55 -28.39 -31.05
CA MET A 4 -39.39 -27.45 -29.94
C MET A 4 -40.53 -26.41 -30.04
N LEU A 5 -41.32 -26.24 -28.98
CA LEU A 5 -42.27 -25.13 -28.87
C LEU A 5 -41.87 -24.26 -27.67
N LEU A 6 -41.30 -23.09 -27.95
CA LEU A 6 -41.14 -22.01 -26.98
C LEU A 6 -42.50 -21.39 -26.67
N LEU A 7 -42.81 -21.24 -25.39
CA LEU A 7 -43.85 -20.32 -24.90
C LEU A 7 -43.22 -19.40 -23.86
N CYS A 8 -43.01 -18.14 -24.27
CA CYS A 8 -42.78 -17.02 -23.39
C CYS A 8 -44.10 -16.65 -22.68
N VAL A 9 -44.05 -16.47 -21.36
CA VAL A 9 -45.08 -15.72 -20.62
C VAL A 9 -44.39 -14.74 -19.68
N LEU A 10 -44.66 -13.45 -19.91
CA LEU A 10 -44.31 -12.30 -19.08
C LEU A 10 -45.16 -12.28 -17.81
N GLY A 11 -44.58 -11.86 -16.68
CA GLY A 11 -45.34 -11.59 -15.47
C GLY A 11 -44.44 -11.11 -14.33
N ALA A 12 -44.16 -9.81 -14.31
CA ALA A 12 -43.61 -9.12 -13.16
C ALA A 12 -44.74 -8.86 -12.15
N GLU A 13 -44.56 -9.28 -10.90
CA GLU A 13 -45.36 -8.83 -9.76
C GLU A 13 -44.42 -8.62 -8.58
N ALA A 14 -44.22 -7.35 -8.24
CA ALA A 14 -43.60 -6.91 -7.01
C ALA A 14 -44.73 -6.66 -6.00
N VAL A 15 -44.70 -7.33 -4.85
CA VAL A 15 -45.52 -6.94 -3.71
C VAL A 15 -44.63 -6.83 -2.48
N ASP A 16 -44.59 -5.58 -2.02
CA ASP A 16 -43.96 -4.99 -0.84
C ASP A 16 -44.58 -5.52 0.47
N LEU A 17 -44.00 -5.12 1.62
CA LEU A 17 -44.32 -5.44 3.03
C LEU A 17 -43.39 -6.51 3.63
N LEU A 18 -42.51 -6.22 4.61
CA LEU A 18 -42.77 -5.50 5.85
C LEU A 18 -41.57 -4.64 6.30
N ARG A 19 -41.84 -3.36 6.53
CA ARG A 19 -41.11 -2.49 7.46
C ARG A 19 -41.34 -3.00 8.89
N ILE A 20 -40.28 -3.29 9.61
CA ILE A 20 -40.26 -3.19 11.08
C ILE A 20 -39.17 -2.17 11.40
N ASP A 21 -39.62 -0.99 11.83
CA ASP A 21 -38.78 0.04 12.42
C ASP A 21 -38.21 -0.48 13.74
N HIS A 22 -36.89 -0.62 13.79
CA HIS A 22 -36.15 -0.37 15.02
C HIS A 22 -35.20 0.80 14.76
N THR A 23 -35.73 1.99 15.01
CA THR A 23 -34.96 3.22 15.18
C THR A 23 -34.14 3.09 16.46
N THR A 24 -32.88 2.67 16.32
CA THR A 24 -31.80 3.18 17.16
C THR A 24 -30.90 3.97 16.26
N ALA A 25 -30.99 5.30 16.35
CA ALA A 25 -30.04 6.21 15.74
C ALA A 25 -28.64 5.89 16.29
N ALA A 26 -27.91 5.03 15.58
CA ALA A 26 -26.49 4.88 15.79
C ALA A 26 -25.87 6.22 15.40
N ALA A 27 -25.43 6.98 16.39
CA ALA A 27 -24.65 8.19 16.18
C ALA A 27 -23.48 7.84 15.24
N SER A 28 -23.54 8.33 14.00
CA SER A 28 -22.51 8.11 12.99
C SER A 28 -21.28 8.92 13.39
N HIS A 29 -20.48 8.36 14.28
CA HIS A 29 -19.14 8.87 14.56
C HIS A 29 -18.32 8.75 13.29
N PRO A 30 -17.46 9.73 12.95
CA PRO A 30 -16.57 9.60 11.80
C PRO A 30 -15.74 8.32 11.97
N ALA A 31 -15.89 7.41 11.01
CA ALA A 31 -15.14 6.17 10.96
C ALA A 31 -13.63 6.47 10.98
N LEU A 32 -12.88 5.81 11.86
CA LEU A 32 -11.42 5.92 11.91
C LEU A 32 -10.83 5.46 10.56
N ASP A 33 -10.01 6.30 9.92
CA ASP A 33 -9.27 5.90 8.71
C ASP A 33 -8.04 5.07 9.13
N VAL A 34 -8.25 3.76 9.26
CA VAL A 34 -7.18 2.79 9.54
C VAL A 34 -6.51 2.38 8.24
N ARG A 35 -5.19 2.55 8.15
CA ARG A 35 -4.38 2.13 7.00
C ARG A 35 -3.34 1.12 7.42
N CYS A 36 -3.39 -0.06 6.82
CA CYS A 36 -2.39 -1.11 7.00
C CYS A 36 -1.44 -1.16 5.80
N LEU A 37 -0.15 -1.26 6.06
CA LEU A 37 0.88 -1.47 5.05
C LEU A 37 1.88 -2.52 5.53
N CYS A 38 2.39 -3.33 4.60
CA CYS A 38 3.48 -4.26 4.87
C CYS A 38 4.72 -3.87 4.05
N SER A 39 5.72 -3.29 4.72
CA SER A 39 6.97 -2.85 4.07
C SER A 39 8.01 -3.95 3.88
N SER A 40 7.87 -5.06 4.61
CA SER A 40 8.76 -6.21 4.54
C SER A 40 8.05 -7.47 4.99
N VAL A 41 8.15 -8.55 4.22
CA VAL A 41 7.50 -9.83 4.55
C VAL A 41 8.43 -10.68 5.44
N PRO A 42 7.91 -11.38 6.48
CA PRO A 42 6.51 -11.42 6.94
C PRO A 42 6.15 -10.40 8.05
N ASN A 43 7.13 -9.69 8.61
CA ASN A 43 6.99 -8.99 9.90
C ASN A 43 6.95 -7.46 9.82
N GLY A 44 6.82 -6.90 8.62
CA GLY A 44 6.77 -5.46 8.37
C GLY A 44 5.35 -4.88 8.31
N THR A 45 4.32 -5.59 8.78
CA THR A 45 2.94 -5.10 8.76
C THR A 45 2.65 -4.13 9.90
N LEU A 46 2.29 -2.91 9.54
CA LEU A 46 1.92 -1.82 10.44
C LEU A 46 0.56 -1.28 10.03
N CYS A 47 -0.37 -1.21 10.98
CA CYS A 47 -1.67 -0.55 10.82
C CYS A 47 -1.67 0.76 11.61
N SER A 48 -2.05 1.86 10.97
CA SER A 48 -2.00 3.19 11.58
C SER A 48 -3.26 4.00 11.35
N TRP A 49 -3.58 4.88 12.30
CA TRP A 49 -4.68 5.83 12.20
C TRP A 49 -4.31 7.15 12.89
N ALA A 50 -4.84 8.25 12.37
CA ALA A 50 -4.69 9.55 12.99
C ALA A 50 -5.75 9.74 14.09
N GLU A 51 -5.34 10.36 15.20
CA GLU A 51 -6.27 10.77 16.26
C GLU A 51 -7.20 11.88 15.74
N PRO A 52 -8.54 11.70 15.81
CA PRO A 52 -9.48 12.72 15.38
C PRO A 52 -9.32 14.03 16.17
N PRO A 53 -9.40 15.21 15.53
CA PRO A 53 -9.20 16.48 16.21
C PRO A 53 -10.35 16.89 17.15
N GLN A 54 -11.54 16.30 16.98
CA GLN A 54 -12.77 16.70 17.69
C GLN A 54 -13.00 15.90 18.99
N ASP A 55 -12.38 14.73 19.13
CA ASP A 55 -12.48 13.88 20.31
C ASP A 55 -11.10 13.30 20.60
N THR A 56 -10.47 13.75 21.68
CA THR A 56 -9.21 13.17 22.18
C THR A 56 -9.54 12.01 23.12
N PRO A 57 -9.40 10.75 22.68
CA PRO A 57 -9.67 9.61 23.55
C PRO A 57 -8.64 9.54 24.68
N LEU A 58 -9.02 8.91 25.79
CA LEU A 58 -8.11 8.65 26.91
C LEU A 58 -7.01 7.67 26.47
N HIS A 59 -7.42 6.62 25.76
CA HIS A 59 -6.53 5.64 25.16
C HIS A 59 -7.28 4.86 24.07
N TYR A 60 -6.49 4.14 23.27
CA TYR A 60 -6.98 3.17 22.31
C TYR A 60 -6.70 1.76 22.80
N ILE A 61 -7.55 0.82 22.42
CA ILE A 61 -7.32 -0.62 22.53
C ILE A 61 -7.40 -1.18 21.12
N ALA A 62 -6.38 -1.91 20.69
CA ALA A 62 -6.37 -2.57 19.38
C ALA A 62 -6.21 -4.08 19.54
N THR A 63 -7.04 -4.83 18.83
CA THR A 63 -6.94 -6.29 18.73
C THR A 63 -7.05 -6.73 17.29
N TYR A 64 -6.49 -7.90 16.97
CA TYR A 64 -6.59 -8.49 15.65
C TYR A 64 -6.85 -9.99 15.70
N SER A 65 -7.54 -10.50 14.70
CA SER A 65 -7.82 -11.93 14.54
C SER A 65 -7.93 -12.30 13.07
N GLU A 66 -7.68 -13.56 12.73
CA GLU A 66 -8.09 -14.09 11.43
C GLU A 66 -9.63 -14.15 11.40
N ARG A 67 -10.26 -13.77 10.28
CA ARG A 67 -11.73 -13.75 10.18
C ARG A 67 -12.36 -15.12 10.45
N LEU A 68 -11.67 -16.19 10.07
CA LEU A 68 -12.14 -17.58 10.26
C LEU A 68 -11.83 -18.14 11.65
N GLN A 69 -10.96 -17.50 12.42
CA GLN A 69 -10.55 -17.93 13.78
C GLN A 69 -10.76 -16.79 14.79
N GLN A 70 -11.96 -16.19 14.81
CA GLN A 70 -12.28 -15.08 15.71
C GLN A 70 -12.18 -15.45 17.20
N ASN A 71 -12.26 -16.74 17.53
CA ASN A 71 -12.01 -17.25 18.88
C ASN A 71 -10.55 -17.05 19.34
N VAL A 72 -9.60 -16.83 18.42
CA VAL A 72 -8.20 -16.53 18.69
C VAL A 72 -7.93 -15.06 18.38
N THR A 73 -8.34 -14.19 19.31
CA THR A 73 -8.06 -12.75 19.23
C THR A 73 -6.74 -12.42 19.92
N ARG A 74 -5.88 -11.66 19.25
CA ARG A 74 -4.59 -11.18 19.78
C ARG A 74 -4.66 -9.69 20.08
N SER A 75 -4.00 -9.27 21.16
CA SER A 75 -3.84 -7.84 21.47
C SER A 75 -2.72 -7.26 20.63
N CYS A 76 -2.92 -6.06 20.09
CA CYS A 76 -1.90 -5.33 19.36
C CYS A 76 -1.23 -4.28 20.24
N ARG A 77 0.10 -4.25 20.22
CA ARG A 77 0.85 -3.21 20.92
C ARG A 77 0.76 -1.90 20.15
N LEU A 78 0.28 -0.87 20.82
CA LEU A 78 0.16 0.48 20.27
C LEU A 78 1.44 1.28 20.48
N LEU A 79 1.86 1.97 19.42
CA LEU A 79 2.98 2.90 19.39
C LEU A 79 2.46 4.25 18.90
N LEU A 80 2.92 5.35 19.50
CA LEU A 80 2.53 6.70 19.11
C LEU A 80 3.67 7.37 18.33
N SER A 81 3.39 7.90 17.15
CA SER A 81 4.33 8.72 16.38
C SER A 81 4.58 10.03 17.14
N GLY A 82 5.81 10.18 17.66
CA GLY A 82 6.19 11.22 18.62
C GLY A 82 6.93 10.65 19.85
N ASP A 83 6.89 9.34 20.05
CA ASP A 83 7.66 8.65 21.09
C ASP A 83 9.18 8.73 20.76
N PRO A 84 10.03 9.27 21.66
CA PRO A 84 11.48 9.41 21.43
C PRO A 84 12.21 8.10 21.11
N LEU A 85 11.58 6.95 21.28
CA LEU A 85 12.15 5.62 20.99
C LEU A 85 12.16 5.22 19.50
N LEU A 86 11.43 5.91 18.62
CA LEU A 86 11.39 5.61 17.18
C LEU A 86 12.18 6.61 16.31
N GLN A 87 12.85 7.59 16.92
CA GLN A 87 13.60 8.61 16.21
C GLN A 87 15.04 8.14 15.92
N HIS A 88 15.21 7.36 14.85
CA HIS A 88 16.51 7.23 14.21
C HIS A 88 16.50 7.99 12.88
N ASN A 89 17.03 9.22 12.92
CA ASN A 89 17.51 10.02 11.77
C ASN A 89 16.52 10.52 10.70
N THR A 90 15.29 10.89 11.05
CA THR A 90 14.45 11.68 10.12
C THR A 90 13.86 12.90 10.81
N THR A 91 14.11 14.07 10.22
CA THR A 91 13.53 15.36 10.60
C THR A 91 12.00 15.20 10.72
N PRO A 92 11.38 15.51 11.87
CA PRO A 92 9.94 15.29 12.02
C PRO A 92 9.19 16.22 11.05
N PRO A 93 8.28 15.69 10.21
CA PRO A 93 7.33 16.56 9.54
C PRO A 93 6.53 17.28 10.63
N ALA A 94 6.26 18.57 10.41
CA ALA A 94 5.44 19.40 11.29
C ALA A 94 3.95 18.99 11.22
N SER A 95 3.64 17.73 11.54
CA SER A 95 2.28 17.24 11.66
C SER A 95 1.85 17.37 13.12
N THR A 96 0.93 18.30 13.38
CA THR A 96 0.26 18.53 14.68
C THR A 96 -0.67 17.39 15.11
N HIS A 97 -0.79 16.33 14.32
CA HIS A 97 -1.72 15.22 14.56
C HIS A 97 -0.98 14.00 15.10
N LYS A 98 -1.45 13.47 16.23
CA LYS A 98 -0.98 12.21 16.81
C LYS A 98 -1.38 11.05 15.90
N VAL A 99 -0.43 10.19 15.57
CA VAL A 99 -0.68 8.97 14.79
C VAL A 99 -0.38 7.77 15.67
N TRP A 100 -1.35 6.86 15.76
CA TRP A 100 -1.22 5.60 16.46
C TRP A 100 -0.88 4.50 15.47
N THR A 101 0.04 3.62 15.84
CA THR A 101 0.52 2.51 15.02
C THR A 101 0.41 1.20 15.81
N CYS A 102 -0.08 0.16 15.15
CA CYS A 102 -0.24 -1.20 15.64
C CYS A 102 0.64 -2.13 14.78
N HIS A 103 1.54 -2.88 15.42
CA HIS A 103 2.34 -3.91 14.74
C HIS A 103 1.62 -5.25 14.72
N VAL A 104 1.40 -5.79 13.52
CA VAL A 104 0.72 -7.08 13.30
C VAL A 104 1.72 -8.07 12.69
N PRO A 105 2.40 -8.88 13.50
CA PRO A 105 3.39 -9.83 12.98
C PRO A 105 2.74 -11.01 12.26
N ASP A 106 3.54 -11.70 11.43
CA ASP A 106 3.23 -12.99 10.83
C ASP A 106 1.88 -13.05 10.07
N VAL A 107 1.57 -11.98 9.33
CA VAL A 107 0.40 -11.93 8.46
C VAL A 107 0.58 -12.95 7.32
N LYS A 108 -0.35 -13.87 7.20
CA LYS A 108 -0.35 -14.93 6.20
C LYS A 108 -0.95 -14.44 4.88
N LEU A 109 -0.44 -15.00 3.78
CA LEU A 109 -1.09 -14.89 2.49
C LEU A 109 -2.47 -15.57 2.51
N LEU A 110 -3.38 -15.06 1.69
CA LEU A 110 -4.73 -15.55 1.44
C LEU A 110 -5.58 -15.68 2.70
N THR A 111 -5.25 -14.88 3.72
CA THR A 111 -5.90 -14.89 5.02
C THR A 111 -6.44 -13.48 5.28
N ASP A 112 -7.75 -13.38 5.50
CA ASP A 112 -8.39 -12.11 5.86
C ASP A 112 -8.28 -11.88 7.37
N TYR A 113 -7.70 -10.74 7.73
CA TYR A 113 -7.53 -10.31 9.12
C TYR A 113 -8.52 -9.20 9.43
N ILE A 114 -9.06 -9.23 10.65
CA ILE A 114 -9.89 -8.16 11.21
C ILE A 114 -9.07 -7.47 12.28
N LEU A 115 -8.88 -6.17 12.15
CA LEU A 115 -8.39 -5.27 13.19
C LEU A 115 -9.59 -4.57 13.84
N ASN A 116 -9.70 -4.66 15.16
CA ASN A 116 -10.65 -3.91 15.96
C ASN A 116 -9.91 -2.82 16.74
N VAL A 117 -10.26 -1.56 16.47
CA VAL A 117 -9.75 -0.39 17.18
C VAL A 117 -10.87 0.18 18.03
N THR A 118 -10.72 0.07 19.35
CA THR A 118 -11.66 0.63 20.31
C THR A 118 -11.11 1.91 20.91
N THR A 119 -11.85 3.00 20.72
CA THR A 119 -11.66 4.28 21.39
C THR A 119 -12.30 4.21 22.77
N VAL A 120 -11.58 4.69 23.79
CA VAL A 120 -12.11 4.82 25.15
C VAL A 120 -12.10 6.30 25.53
N SER A 121 -13.28 6.86 25.78
CA SER A 121 -13.48 8.24 26.20
C SER A 121 -14.30 8.28 27.51
N PRO A 122 -14.36 9.44 28.21
CA PRO A 122 -15.17 9.56 29.42
C PRO A 122 -16.68 9.32 29.19
N SER A 123 -17.17 9.56 27.97
CA SER A 123 -18.57 9.39 27.58
C SER A 123 -18.91 7.96 27.17
N GLY A 124 -17.91 7.10 26.96
CA GLY A 124 -18.10 5.70 26.59
C GLY A 124 -16.98 5.16 25.73
N SER A 125 -17.20 3.98 25.17
CA SER A 125 -16.26 3.35 24.23
C SER A 125 -16.93 3.11 22.89
N SER A 126 -16.20 3.33 21.79
CA SER A 126 -16.66 3.04 20.44
C SER A 126 -15.60 2.25 19.68
N SER A 127 -16.04 1.22 18.95
CA SER A 127 -15.18 0.30 18.22
C SER A 127 -15.31 0.48 16.71
N TYR A 128 -14.18 0.43 16.02
CA TYR A 128 -14.08 0.45 14.57
C TYR A 128 -13.40 -0.82 14.07
N LEU A 129 -13.99 -1.46 13.06
CA LEU A 129 -13.46 -2.67 12.44
C LEU A 129 -12.88 -2.34 11.07
N SER A 130 -11.65 -2.79 10.84
CA SER A 130 -10.99 -2.75 9.53
C SER A 130 -10.59 -4.16 9.14
N SER A 131 -10.73 -4.52 7.87
CA SER A 131 -10.24 -5.79 7.34
C SER A 131 -9.12 -5.59 6.34
N PHE A 132 -8.18 -6.53 6.26
CA PHE A 132 -7.11 -6.50 5.29
C PHE A 132 -6.57 -7.90 5.00
N MET A 133 -6.01 -8.06 3.81
CA MET A 133 -5.21 -9.21 3.42
C MET A 133 -3.81 -8.76 3.06
N MET A 134 -2.82 -9.64 3.23
CA MET A 134 -1.41 -9.34 2.92
C MET A 134 -1.22 -8.88 1.47
N GLU A 135 -1.96 -9.51 0.56
CA GLU A 135 -1.99 -9.25 -0.88
C GLU A 135 -2.38 -7.83 -1.23
N ASP A 136 -3.15 -7.15 -0.38
CA ASP A 136 -3.63 -5.80 -0.63
C ASP A 136 -2.69 -4.77 -0.03
N ILE A 137 -2.06 -5.09 1.10
CA ILE A 137 -1.30 -4.12 1.91
C ILE A 137 0.21 -4.13 1.65
N VAL A 138 0.74 -5.14 0.93
CA VAL A 138 2.17 -5.22 0.66
C VAL A 138 2.64 -4.02 -0.17
N LYS A 139 3.61 -3.27 0.36
CA LYS A 139 4.20 -2.09 -0.26
C LYS A 139 5.67 -2.02 0.16
N PRO A 140 6.61 -2.57 -0.62
CA PRO A 140 8.04 -2.50 -0.30
C PRO A 140 8.53 -1.07 -0.11
N ASP A 141 9.68 -0.90 0.55
CA ASP A 141 10.41 0.36 0.51
C ASP A 141 10.99 0.63 -0.90
N PRO A 142 11.38 1.87 -1.24
CA PRO A 142 11.97 2.18 -2.55
C PRO A 142 13.32 1.48 -2.78
N PRO A 143 13.65 1.14 -4.04
CA PRO A 143 15.00 0.70 -4.40
C PRO A 143 16.05 1.74 -4.01
N VAL A 144 17.24 1.27 -3.68
CA VAL A 144 18.38 2.12 -3.30
C VAL A 144 19.51 2.01 -4.32
N ASP A 145 20.55 2.84 -4.18
CA ASP A 145 21.75 2.77 -5.02
C ASP A 145 21.48 2.84 -6.54
N VAL A 146 20.52 3.67 -6.96
CA VAL A 146 20.23 3.85 -8.39
C VAL A 146 21.41 4.52 -9.09
N ARG A 147 22.03 3.81 -10.02
CA ARG A 147 23.23 4.20 -10.76
C ARG A 147 22.97 4.08 -12.25
N VAL A 148 23.53 4.99 -13.03
CA VAL A 148 23.41 4.98 -14.49
C VAL A 148 24.79 5.05 -15.11
N SER A 149 25.05 4.20 -16.10
CA SER A 149 26.27 4.22 -16.92
C SER A 149 25.91 4.13 -18.42
N SER A 150 26.81 4.55 -19.30
CA SER A 150 26.65 4.46 -20.76
C SER A 150 27.72 3.53 -21.31
N PRO A 151 27.50 2.19 -21.31
CA PRO A 151 28.51 1.24 -21.82
C PRO A 151 28.80 1.42 -23.32
N ASP A 152 27.85 1.98 -24.06
CA ASP A 152 27.99 2.37 -25.46
C ASP A 152 27.17 3.66 -25.75
N PRO A 153 27.37 4.33 -26.90
CA PRO A 153 26.69 5.59 -27.22
C PRO A 153 25.17 5.49 -27.44
N ARG A 154 24.58 4.29 -27.45
CA ARG A 154 23.16 4.03 -27.74
C ARG A 154 22.39 3.42 -26.56
N THR A 155 23.06 3.13 -25.45
CA THR A 155 22.49 2.42 -24.31
C THR A 155 22.80 3.13 -23.00
N LEU A 156 21.77 3.44 -22.22
CA LEU A 156 21.92 3.74 -20.80
C LEU A 156 21.65 2.48 -19.99
N LEU A 157 22.63 2.05 -19.21
CA LEU A 157 22.49 0.94 -18.27
C LEU A 157 22.16 1.49 -16.89
N VAL A 158 20.92 1.25 -16.45
CA VAL A 158 20.45 1.59 -15.11
C VAL A 158 20.63 0.38 -14.21
N GLN A 159 21.20 0.56 -13.02
CA GLN A 159 21.41 -0.47 -12.01
C GLN A 159 20.94 0.05 -10.66
N TRP A 160 20.46 -0.85 -9.81
CA TRP A 160 19.96 -0.49 -8.48
C TRP A 160 20.16 -1.68 -7.52
N SER A 161 19.94 -1.43 -6.24
CA SER A 161 19.88 -2.45 -5.20
C SER A 161 18.43 -2.60 -4.72
N PRO A 162 18.01 -3.81 -4.30
CA PRO A 162 16.75 -4.00 -3.59
C PRO A 162 16.72 -3.16 -2.30
N PRO A 163 15.52 -2.88 -1.75
CA PRO A 163 15.40 -2.19 -0.47
C PRO A 163 16.05 -3.03 0.63
N PRO A 164 16.95 -2.47 1.47
CA PRO A 164 17.62 -3.24 2.53
C PRO A 164 16.67 -3.84 3.57
N SER A 165 15.49 -3.24 3.75
CA SER A 165 14.42 -3.76 4.61
C SER A 165 13.80 -5.05 4.10
N TRP A 166 13.94 -5.36 2.80
CA TRP A 166 13.35 -6.53 2.16
C TRP A 166 14.26 -7.77 2.27
N SER A 167 14.33 -8.36 3.46
CA SER A 167 15.30 -9.41 3.78
C SER A 167 15.03 -10.77 3.12
N HIS A 168 13.79 -11.07 2.75
CA HIS A 168 13.38 -12.40 2.26
C HIS A 168 13.23 -12.46 0.73
N ILE A 169 14.12 -11.79 -0.02
CA ILE A 169 14.02 -11.67 -1.48
C ILE A 169 14.03 -13.00 -2.25
N HIS A 170 14.61 -14.06 -1.67
CA HIS A 170 14.63 -15.39 -2.29
C HIS A 170 13.28 -16.13 -2.19
N ILE A 171 12.45 -15.75 -1.22
CA ILE A 171 11.12 -16.34 -0.98
C ILE A 171 10.04 -15.43 -1.57
N PHE A 172 10.21 -14.11 -1.41
CA PHE A 172 9.33 -13.07 -1.93
C PHE A 172 10.12 -12.19 -2.90
N PRO A 173 10.30 -12.63 -4.16
CA PRO A 173 11.06 -11.87 -5.15
C PRO A 173 10.36 -10.55 -5.48
N LEU A 174 11.16 -9.55 -5.82
CA LEU A 174 10.69 -8.24 -6.26
C LEU A 174 10.80 -8.12 -7.77
N LYS A 175 9.88 -7.34 -8.33
CA LYS A 175 10.04 -6.70 -9.63
C LYS A 175 10.07 -5.19 -9.48
N TYR A 176 10.55 -4.52 -10.51
CA TYR A 176 10.80 -3.09 -10.49
C TYR A 176 10.10 -2.45 -11.67
N ARG A 177 9.40 -1.36 -11.40
CA ARG A 177 8.87 -0.49 -12.45
C ARG A 177 9.82 0.69 -12.58
N LEU A 178 10.46 0.79 -13.73
CA LEU A 178 11.31 1.93 -14.09
C LEU A 178 10.46 2.94 -14.85
N GLN A 179 10.57 4.20 -14.48
CA GLN A 179 10.04 5.33 -15.22
C GLN A 179 11.19 6.21 -15.67
N TYR A 180 11.19 6.59 -16.94
CA TYR A 180 12.05 7.67 -17.42
C TYR A 180 11.21 8.78 -18.04
N GLN A 181 11.50 10.01 -17.65
CA GLN A 181 10.82 11.21 -18.11
C GLN A 181 11.77 12.11 -18.89
N TRP A 182 11.23 12.87 -19.84
CA TRP A 182 11.99 13.85 -20.61
C TRP A 182 11.10 14.99 -21.08
N TRP A 183 11.70 16.15 -21.28
CA TRP A 183 11.01 17.29 -21.89
C TRP A 183 11.08 17.20 -23.42
N SER A 184 9.95 17.40 -24.11
CA SER A 184 9.88 17.46 -25.57
C SER A 184 8.88 18.52 -26.01
N ARG A 185 9.34 19.52 -26.78
CA ARG A 185 8.51 20.60 -27.33
C ARG A 185 7.61 21.28 -26.28
N GLY A 186 8.11 21.57 -25.09
CA GLY A 186 7.31 22.22 -24.04
C GLY A 186 6.43 21.27 -23.21
N GLN A 187 6.52 19.95 -23.43
CA GLN A 187 5.71 18.97 -22.72
C GLN A 187 6.59 17.92 -22.03
N LEU A 188 6.26 17.59 -20.77
CA LEU A 188 6.83 16.44 -20.07
C LEU A 188 6.26 15.15 -20.66
N ARG A 189 7.14 14.25 -21.07
CA ARG A 189 6.82 12.91 -21.55
C ARG A 189 7.42 11.90 -20.60
N SER A 190 6.78 10.76 -20.46
CA SER A 190 7.23 9.67 -19.59
C SER A 190 6.97 8.32 -20.24
N HIS A 191 7.85 7.37 -19.96
CA HIS A 191 7.63 5.97 -20.34
C HIS A 191 7.94 5.08 -19.14
N GLN A 192 7.19 3.98 -19.01
CA GLN A 192 7.31 3.04 -17.89
C GLN A 192 7.53 1.63 -18.42
N VAL A 193 8.48 0.92 -17.82
CA VAL A 193 8.84 -0.46 -18.19
C VAL A 193 9.08 -1.26 -16.91
N SER A 194 8.71 -2.55 -16.93
CA SER A 194 8.91 -3.44 -15.78
C SER A 194 10.10 -4.38 -15.98
N PHE A 195 10.82 -4.68 -14.91
CA PHE A 195 12.00 -5.54 -14.89
C PHE A 195 11.99 -6.46 -13.67
N GLU A 196 12.42 -7.71 -13.81
CA GLU A 196 12.50 -8.69 -12.70
C GLU A 196 13.91 -8.78 -12.09
N GLY A 197 14.91 -8.13 -12.69
CA GLY A 197 16.27 -8.04 -12.18
C GLY A 197 16.61 -6.65 -11.65
N THR A 198 17.88 -6.45 -11.26
CA THR A 198 18.40 -5.18 -10.72
C THR A 198 19.17 -4.35 -11.75
N ARG A 199 18.97 -4.64 -13.04
CA ARG A 199 19.64 -3.98 -14.17
C ARG A 199 18.66 -3.80 -15.32
N ALA A 200 18.63 -2.61 -15.91
CA ALA A 200 17.79 -2.26 -17.05
C ALA A 200 18.60 -1.57 -18.14
N PRO A 201 18.79 -2.20 -19.32
CA PRO A 201 19.32 -1.51 -20.48
C PRO A 201 18.21 -0.69 -21.16
N LEU A 202 18.34 0.63 -21.14
CA LEU A 202 17.48 1.55 -21.88
C LEU A 202 18.13 1.84 -23.25
N LYS A 203 17.52 1.29 -24.29
CA LYS A 203 17.94 1.46 -25.69
C LYS A 203 17.03 2.46 -26.40
N SER A 204 17.47 2.92 -27.58
CA SER A 204 16.68 3.79 -28.46
C SER A 204 16.33 5.15 -27.83
N LEU A 205 17.17 5.63 -26.91
CA LEU A 205 17.07 6.98 -26.37
C LEU A 205 17.70 7.97 -27.35
N VAL A 206 17.25 9.22 -27.29
CA VAL A 206 17.74 10.31 -28.15
C VAL A 206 19.01 10.89 -27.52
N GLY A 207 20.10 10.92 -28.28
CA GLY A 207 21.38 11.54 -27.87
C GLY A 207 21.21 13.01 -27.48
N GLY A 208 21.97 13.45 -26.48
CA GLY A 208 21.94 14.82 -25.94
C GLY A 208 20.67 15.19 -25.15
N ARG A 209 19.69 14.28 -25.06
CA ARG A 209 18.47 14.51 -24.28
C ARG A 209 18.70 14.13 -22.82
N MET A 210 18.30 15.01 -21.92
CA MET A 210 18.27 14.74 -20.49
C MET A 210 17.05 13.90 -20.12
N TYR A 211 17.28 12.77 -19.47
CA TYR A 211 16.26 11.89 -18.93
C TYR A 211 16.30 11.90 -17.40
N GLN A 212 15.14 11.97 -16.77
CA GLN A 212 14.97 11.80 -15.33
C GLN A 212 14.46 10.38 -15.07
N ILE A 213 15.25 9.57 -14.36
CA ILE A 213 15.00 8.14 -14.17
C ILE A 213 14.66 7.86 -12.70
N GLN A 214 13.58 7.13 -12.46
CA GLN A 214 13.13 6.68 -11.15
C GLN A 214 12.66 5.22 -11.20
N LEU A 215 12.72 4.54 -10.07
CA LEU A 215 12.24 3.17 -9.94
C LEU A 215 11.35 3.00 -8.71
N CYS A 216 10.35 2.13 -8.80
CA CYS A 216 9.64 1.64 -7.63
C CYS A 216 9.73 0.10 -7.59
N ALA A 217 9.83 -0.46 -6.38
CA ALA A 217 9.83 -1.88 -6.12
C ALA A 217 8.40 -2.38 -5.91
N LYS A 218 8.08 -3.57 -6.39
CA LYS A 218 6.81 -4.25 -6.16
C LYS A 218 7.06 -5.73 -5.98
N ASP A 219 6.20 -6.41 -5.23
CA ASP A 219 6.15 -7.87 -5.22
C ASP A 219 6.08 -8.43 -6.67
N ALA A 220 6.82 -9.50 -6.94
CA ALA A 220 6.94 -10.09 -8.28
C ALA A 220 5.59 -10.57 -8.85
N LEU A 221 4.71 -11.09 -7.99
CA LEU A 221 3.36 -11.53 -8.36
C LEU A 221 2.40 -10.35 -8.58
N SER A 222 2.88 -9.11 -8.47
CA SER A 222 2.09 -7.87 -8.57
C SER A 222 1.14 -7.62 -7.41
N LEU A 223 1.34 -8.30 -6.28
CA LEU A 223 0.52 -8.06 -5.09
C LEU A 223 0.74 -6.65 -4.54
N GLY A 224 -0.31 -6.08 -3.96
CA GLY A 224 -0.34 -4.80 -3.29
C GLY A 224 0.08 -3.63 -4.17
N HIS A 225 0.96 -2.80 -3.62
CA HIS A 225 1.35 -1.52 -4.19
C HIS A 225 2.83 -1.48 -4.57
N CYS A 226 3.16 -0.61 -5.52
CA CYS A 226 4.57 -0.25 -5.70
C CYS A 226 5.02 0.59 -4.50
N SER A 227 6.30 0.51 -4.16
CA SER A 227 6.95 1.45 -3.27
C SER A 227 6.75 2.88 -3.77
N ASP A 228 7.11 3.85 -2.93
CA ASP A 228 7.35 5.19 -3.44
C ASP A 228 8.50 5.16 -4.46
N TRP A 229 8.53 6.14 -5.35
CA TRP A 229 9.61 6.24 -6.34
C TRP A 229 10.94 6.52 -5.65
N SER A 230 12.01 5.89 -6.11
CA SER A 230 13.37 6.24 -5.74
C SER A 230 13.65 7.72 -6.02
N PRO A 231 14.66 8.32 -5.38
CA PRO A 231 15.21 9.59 -5.83
C PRO A 231 15.51 9.55 -7.33
N ALA A 232 15.24 10.68 -7.99
CA ALA A 232 15.46 10.80 -9.42
C ALA A 232 16.93 10.92 -9.77
N VAL A 233 17.34 10.20 -10.82
CA VAL A 233 18.70 10.28 -11.39
C VAL A 233 18.61 10.83 -12.80
N ASN A 234 19.41 11.87 -13.06
CA ASN A 234 19.49 12.47 -14.39
C ASN A 234 20.58 11.77 -15.22
N ALA A 235 20.24 11.33 -16.43
CA ALA A 235 21.19 10.76 -17.37
C ALA A 235 20.87 11.11 -18.83
N SER A 236 21.91 11.16 -19.67
CA SER A 236 21.80 11.42 -21.11
C SER A 236 22.77 10.55 -21.88
N LEU A 237 22.38 10.12 -23.08
CA LEU A 237 23.33 9.59 -24.05
C LEU A 237 24.14 10.74 -24.66
N PRO A 238 25.40 10.49 -25.08
CA PRO A 238 26.18 11.46 -25.82
C PRO A 238 25.45 11.87 -27.11
N LEU A 239 25.72 13.09 -27.58
CA LEU A 239 25.38 13.50 -28.94
C LEU A 239 26.29 12.68 -29.88
N VAL A 240 25.69 11.87 -30.75
CA VAL A 240 26.39 11.10 -31.79
C VAL A 240 26.18 11.79 -33.12
#